data_AF-A0A8B5Y2K7-F1
#
_entry.id   AF-A0A8B5Y2K7-F1
#
_cell.length_a   1.000
_cell.length_b   1.000
_cell.length_c   1.000
_cell.angle_alpha   90.00
_cell.angle_beta   90.00
_cell.angle_gamma   90.00
#
_symmetry.space_group_name_H-M   'P 1'
#
loop_
_entity.id
_entity.type
_entity.pdbx_description
1 polymer ?
#
loop_
_entity_poly.entity_id
_entity_poly.type
_entity_poly.pdbx_seq_one_letter_code
_entity_poly.pdbx_strand_id
1 'polypeptide(L)'
;MGKEKVQLLASLLFIFSLSLIVSACSNSKKDVSNVSSEEKKNLKVIQMDGTFAVDVDDPKETVGDADYVFIGRVDEDVDTIYKDPVTIETSDGAKEVSTPYTNYQVTVLQNLKGNLVTDTSIPIQKAGGINEDGSSVVLYEDDTLPEEGKSYAQDDGSLLVSGPNSNEYVEGIKQDVTSEKMEKGKASLNEEATEVVSEYENAYENEIPTDRDRSESEFDAEQ
;
A
#
# COMPACT_ATOMS: atom_id res chain seq x y z
N MET A 1 40.06 -54.67 15.49
CA MET A 1 39.67 -53.40 16.14
C MET A 1 38.65 -53.75 17.21
N GLY A 2 39.01 -53.62 18.50
CA GLY A 2 38.26 -54.23 19.61
C GLY A 2 36.86 -53.64 19.80
N LYS A 3 35.88 -54.47 20.18
CA LYS A 3 34.47 -54.10 20.38
C LYS A 3 34.28 -52.84 21.25
N GLU A 4 35.17 -52.62 22.23
CA GLU A 4 35.15 -51.42 23.08
C GLU A 4 35.45 -50.12 22.31
N LYS A 5 36.34 -50.14 21.31
CA LYS A 5 36.64 -48.95 20.49
C LYS A 5 35.46 -48.58 19.58
N VAL A 6 34.67 -49.57 19.15
CA VAL A 6 33.47 -49.36 18.33
C VAL A 6 32.33 -48.78 19.19
N GLN A 7 32.20 -49.20 20.44
CA GLN A 7 31.19 -48.67 21.39
C GLN A 7 31.49 -47.23 21.84
N LEU A 8 32.77 -46.90 22.03
CA LEU A 8 33.22 -45.52 22.34
C LEU A 8 33.03 -44.56 21.17
N LEU A 9 33.32 -45.00 19.93
CA LEU A 9 33.05 -44.22 18.72
C LEU A 9 31.56 -44.00 18.47
N ALA A 10 30.73 -45.02 18.72
CA ALA A 10 29.27 -44.91 18.58
C ALA A 10 28.64 -43.97 19.63
N SER A 11 29.15 -43.97 20.87
CA SER A 11 28.66 -43.05 21.91
C SER A 11 29.10 -41.60 21.68
N LEU A 12 30.30 -41.35 21.15
CA LEU A 12 30.72 -39.99 20.78
C LEU A 12 29.90 -39.42 19.61
N LEU A 13 29.54 -40.25 18.63
CA LEU A 13 28.70 -39.86 17.50
C LEU A 13 27.26 -39.53 17.91
N PHE A 14 26.73 -40.21 18.95
CA PHE A 14 25.38 -39.94 19.46
C PHE A 14 25.28 -38.66 20.31
N ILE A 15 26.38 -38.26 20.96
CA ILE A 15 26.44 -37.00 21.73
C ILE A 15 26.60 -35.79 20.79
N PHE A 16 27.31 -35.96 19.66
CA PHE A 16 27.45 -34.90 18.64
C PHE A 16 26.17 -34.68 17.82
N SER A 17 25.27 -35.66 17.73
CA SER A 17 23.98 -35.51 17.03
C SER A 17 22.90 -34.83 17.88
N LEU A 18 23.08 -34.70 19.19
CA LEU A 18 22.07 -34.11 20.08
C LEU A 18 22.26 -32.59 20.30
N SER A 19 23.41 -32.03 19.91
CA SER A 19 23.72 -30.60 20.05
C SER A 19 23.34 -29.72 18.86
N LEU A 20 22.63 -30.24 17.86
CA LEU A 20 22.22 -29.50 16.65
C LEU A 20 20.73 -29.10 16.62
N ILE A 21 20.01 -29.23 17.73
CA ILE A 21 18.64 -28.72 17.86
C ILE A 21 18.60 -27.64 18.95
N VAL A 22 19.36 -26.58 18.72
CA VAL A 22 18.97 -25.24 19.17
C VAL A 22 18.90 -24.42 17.90
N SER A 23 17.89 -24.70 17.07
CA SER A 23 17.41 -23.71 16.12
C SER A 23 16.99 -22.53 16.96
N ALA A 24 17.84 -21.51 16.96
CA ALA A 24 17.50 -20.21 17.44
C ALA A 24 16.15 -19.81 16.84
N CYS A 25 15.10 -19.77 17.66
CA CYS A 25 14.05 -18.78 17.47
C CYS A 25 14.69 -17.42 17.77
N SER A 26 15.63 -17.00 16.93
CA SER A 26 16.02 -15.61 16.83
C SER A 26 14.82 -14.92 16.18
N ASN A 27 13.95 -14.33 17.00
CA ASN A 27 13.11 -13.23 16.58
C ASN A 27 14.03 -12.05 16.24
N SER A 28 14.84 -12.18 15.18
CA SER A 28 15.34 -11.00 14.49
C SER A 28 14.11 -10.34 13.92
N LYS A 29 13.72 -9.17 14.46
CA LYS A 29 12.81 -8.26 13.75
C LYS A 29 13.37 -8.17 12.33
N LYS A 30 12.61 -8.68 11.37
CA LYS A 30 13.00 -8.61 9.96
C LYS A 30 13.09 -7.13 9.65
N ASP A 31 14.16 -6.70 9.00
CA ASP A 31 14.26 -5.31 8.58
C ASP A 31 13.24 -5.09 7.46
N VAL A 32 12.07 -4.55 7.84
CA VAL A 32 10.91 -4.43 6.95
C VAL A 32 11.16 -3.36 5.89
N SER A 33 12.10 -2.42 6.11
CA SER A 33 12.40 -1.32 5.19
C SER A 33 13.04 -1.78 3.87
N ASN A 34 13.47 -3.04 3.76
CA ASN A 34 14.16 -3.59 2.60
C ASN A 34 13.35 -4.67 1.87
N VAL A 35 12.06 -4.83 2.19
CA VAL A 35 11.19 -5.79 1.51
C VAL A 35 10.68 -5.17 0.20
N SER A 36 11.08 -5.74 -0.93
CA SER A 36 10.65 -5.27 -2.26
C SER A 36 9.15 -5.45 -2.50
N SER A 37 8.58 -4.68 -3.42
CA SER A 37 7.16 -4.77 -3.83
C SER A 37 6.79 -6.19 -4.28
N GLU A 38 7.67 -6.88 -5.00
CA GLU A 38 7.50 -8.28 -5.40
C GLU A 38 7.49 -9.24 -4.19
N GLU A 39 8.29 -8.98 -3.17
CA GLU A 39 8.25 -9.76 -1.93
C GLU A 39 6.96 -9.49 -1.16
N LYS A 40 6.46 -8.24 -1.13
CA LYS A 40 5.16 -7.87 -0.53
C LYS A 40 4.02 -8.68 -1.13
N LYS A 41 4.00 -8.84 -2.47
CA LYS A 41 2.98 -9.63 -3.20
C LYS A 41 2.94 -11.12 -2.79
N ASN A 42 4.04 -11.65 -2.25
CA ASN A 42 4.12 -13.05 -1.81
C ASN A 42 3.79 -13.25 -0.32
N LEU A 43 3.58 -12.17 0.44
CA LEU A 43 3.19 -12.24 1.84
C LEU A 43 1.69 -12.57 1.96
N LYS A 44 1.33 -13.20 3.08
CA LYS A 44 -0.07 -13.41 3.44
C LYS A 44 -0.73 -12.03 3.64
N VAL A 45 -1.92 -11.85 3.08
CA VAL A 45 -2.78 -10.69 3.38
C VAL A 45 -3.62 -10.97 4.63
N ILE A 46 -3.64 -10.01 5.55
CA ILE A 46 -4.57 -9.94 6.67
C ILE A 46 -5.53 -8.80 6.36
N GLN A 47 -6.82 -9.12 6.34
CA GLN A 47 -7.86 -8.14 6.05
C GLN A 47 -8.31 -7.41 7.31
N MET A 48 -8.57 -6.12 7.15
CA MET A 48 -9.24 -5.26 8.10
C MET A 48 -10.68 -5.04 7.63
N ASP A 49 -11.63 -5.36 8.49
CA ASP A 49 -13.05 -5.14 8.20
C ASP A 49 -13.34 -3.63 8.25
N GLY A 50 -13.92 -3.10 7.17
CA GLY A 50 -14.32 -1.70 7.05
C GLY A 50 -15.82 -1.52 7.10
N THR A 51 -16.28 -0.33 7.49
CA THR A 51 -17.64 0.13 7.21
C THR A 51 -17.53 1.49 6.56
N PHE A 52 -18.04 1.60 5.34
CA PHE A 52 -17.86 2.78 4.50
C PHE A 52 -19.13 3.62 4.45
N ALA A 53 -18.95 4.94 4.34
CA ALA A 53 -20.05 5.90 4.27
C ALA A 53 -20.72 5.94 2.88
N VAL A 54 -20.04 5.37 1.87
CA VAL A 54 -20.45 5.31 0.48
C VAL A 54 -20.43 3.87 -0.02
N ASP A 55 -21.14 3.61 -1.13
CA ASP A 55 -20.96 2.41 -1.92
C ASP A 55 -19.59 2.45 -2.60
N VAL A 56 -18.64 1.69 -2.05
CA VAL A 56 -17.25 1.63 -2.54
C VAL A 56 -17.15 1.01 -3.93
N ASP A 57 -18.18 0.32 -4.41
CA ASP A 57 -18.22 -0.31 -5.73
C ASP A 57 -18.88 0.60 -6.80
N ASP A 58 -19.40 1.78 -6.43
CA ASP A 58 -19.87 2.80 -7.37
C ASP A 58 -18.84 3.94 -7.49
N PRO A 59 -18.13 4.05 -8.64
CA PRO A 59 -17.16 5.12 -8.87
C PRO A 59 -17.72 6.54 -8.65
N LYS A 60 -19.02 6.76 -8.85
CA LYS A 60 -19.64 8.09 -8.65
C LYS A 60 -19.73 8.46 -7.18
N GLU A 61 -19.99 7.48 -6.31
CA GLU A 61 -20.03 7.71 -4.87
C GLU A 61 -18.62 7.88 -4.30
N THR A 62 -17.65 7.08 -4.75
CA THR A 62 -16.26 7.20 -4.29
C THR A 62 -15.60 8.49 -4.76
N VAL A 63 -15.77 8.89 -6.03
CA VAL A 63 -15.32 10.20 -6.55
C VAL A 63 -16.04 11.35 -5.86
N GLY A 64 -17.35 11.20 -5.62
CA GLY A 64 -18.15 12.18 -4.90
C GLY A 64 -17.68 12.37 -3.46
N ASP A 65 -17.27 11.30 -2.78
CA ASP A 65 -16.70 11.37 -1.43
C ASP A 65 -15.26 11.84 -1.41
N ALA A 66 -14.45 11.65 -2.46
CA ALA A 66 -13.06 12.10 -2.50
C ALA A 66 -12.91 13.63 -2.57
N ASP A 67 -11.86 14.20 -1.95
CA ASP A 67 -11.47 15.60 -2.16
C ASP A 67 -10.70 15.78 -3.48
N TYR A 68 -9.86 14.80 -3.81
CA TYR A 68 -9.00 14.78 -4.98
C TYR A 68 -9.14 13.47 -5.74
N VAL A 69 -9.13 13.56 -7.06
CA VAL A 69 -9.09 12.41 -7.97
C VAL A 69 -8.11 12.77 -9.08
N PHE A 70 -7.09 11.96 -9.28
CA PHE A 70 -6.05 12.27 -10.27
C PHE A 70 -5.43 11.01 -10.85
N ILE A 71 -4.86 11.13 -12.04
CA ILE A 71 -3.97 10.11 -12.61
C ILE A 71 -2.56 10.42 -12.15
N GLY A 72 -1.93 9.48 -11.45
CA GLY A 72 -0.61 9.66 -10.86
C GLY A 72 0.42 8.73 -11.49
N ARG A 73 1.67 8.85 -11.08
CA ARG A 73 2.72 7.83 -11.25
C ARG A 73 3.45 7.73 -9.92
N VAL A 74 3.47 6.55 -9.31
CA VAL A 74 4.31 6.32 -8.12
C VAL A 74 5.76 6.31 -8.61
N ASP A 75 6.57 7.17 -8.04
CA ASP A 75 8.00 7.26 -8.32
C ASP A 75 8.81 6.41 -7.32
N GLU A 76 8.31 6.25 -6.08
CA GLU A 76 8.99 5.50 -5.01
C GLU A 76 8.00 4.95 -3.96
N ASP A 77 8.25 3.72 -3.49
CA ASP A 77 7.71 3.14 -2.24
C ASP A 77 8.72 3.44 -1.13
N VAL A 78 8.39 4.39 -0.25
CA VAL A 78 9.36 5.05 0.65
C VAL A 78 9.61 4.23 1.90
N ASP A 79 8.57 4.06 2.72
CA ASP A 79 8.62 3.30 3.96
C ASP A 79 7.21 2.91 4.45
N THR A 80 7.16 2.13 5.53
CA THR A 80 5.91 1.86 6.26
C THR A 80 6.06 2.34 7.69
N ILE A 81 5.18 3.23 8.12
CA ILE A 81 5.09 3.70 9.51
C ILE A 81 3.92 3.01 10.22
N TYR A 82 4.01 2.90 11.53
CA TYR A 82 3.03 2.18 12.35
C TYR A 82 2.33 3.16 13.28
N LYS A 83 1.01 3.30 13.13
CA LYS A 83 0.17 4.23 13.90
C LYS A 83 -0.84 3.47 14.77
N ASP A 84 -1.44 4.20 15.70
CA ASP A 84 -2.55 3.73 16.54
C ASP A 84 -2.29 2.39 17.25
N PRO A 85 -1.23 2.31 18.09
CA PRO A 85 -0.91 1.08 18.80
C PRO A 85 -2.05 0.72 19.77
N VAL A 86 -2.54 -0.51 19.66
CA VAL A 86 -3.52 -1.10 20.56
C VAL A 86 -2.97 -2.39 21.17
N THR A 87 -3.30 -2.64 22.43
CA THR A 87 -2.97 -3.91 23.09
C THR A 87 -4.10 -4.90 22.88
N ILE A 88 -3.78 -6.06 22.31
CA ILE A 88 -4.67 -7.21 22.17
C ILE A 88 -4.23 -8.33 23.11
N GLU A 89 -5.19 -9.08 23.64
CA GLU A 89 -4.90 -10.28 24.42
C GLU A 89 -4.84 -11.49 23.48
N THR A 90 -3.74 -12.23 23.52
CA THR A 90 -3.55 -13.47 22.74
C THR A 90 -3.39 -14.68 23.66
N SER A 91 -3.40 -15.89 23.11
CA SER A 91 -3.09 -17.11 23.89
C SER A 91 -1.70 -17.08 24.54
N ASP A 92 -0.78 -16.30 23.98
CA ASP A 92 0.60 -16.16 24.44
C ASP A 92 0.80 -14.92 25.34
N GLY A 93 -0.29 -14.20 25.67
CA GLY A 93 -0.32 -12.99 26.49
C GLY A 93 -0.67 -11.73 25.70
N ALA A 94 -0.63 -10.58 26.38
CA ALA A 94 -0.86 -9.28 25.78
C ALA A 94 0.20 -8.95 24.71
N LYS A 95 -0.24 -8.51 23.54
CA LYS A 95 0.60 -8.09 22.41
C LYS A 95 0.15 -6.71 21.94
N GLU A 96 1.10 -5.81 21.71
CA GLU A 96 0.84 -4.54 21.03
C GLU A 96 0.81 -4.77 19.51
N VAL A 97 -0.21 -4.24 18.86
CA VAL A 97 -0.37 -4.24 17.41
C VAL A 97 -0.71 -2.83 16.94
N SER A 98 -0.17 -2.45 15.80
CA SER A 98 -0.33 -1.11 15.22
C SER A 98 -0.80 -1.23 13.78
N THR A 99 -1.48 -0.20 13.29
CA THR A 99 -1.95 -0.13 11.90
C THR A 99 -0.79 0.35 11.01
N PRO A 100 -0.40 -0.40 9.96
CA PRO A 100 0.62 0.05 9.03
C PRO A 100 0.07 1.12 8.08
N TYR A 101 0.89 2.11 7.79
CA TYR A 101 0.65 3.13 6.77
C TYR A 101 1.88 3.22 5.86
N THR A 102 1.72 2.98 4.57
CA THR A 102 2.83 2.97 3.60
C THR A 102 2.94 4.34 2.92
N ASN A 103 4.13 4.93 2.90
CA ASN A 103 4.39 6.21 2.25
C ASN A 103 4.94 6.00 0.84
N TYR A 104 4.52 6.85 -0.07
CA TYR A 104 4.88 6.85 -1.48
C TYR A 104 5.26 8.25 -1.92
N GLN A 105 6.12 8.33 -2.92
CA GLN A 105 6.30 9.53 -3.73
C GLN A 105 5.55 9.36 -5.04
N VAL A 106 4.69 10.33 -5.39
CA VAL A 106 3.82 10.23 -6.58
C VAL A 106 3.88 11.52 -7.39
N THR A 107 4.09 11.41 -8.69
CA THR A 107 3.95 12.51 -9.64
C THR A 107 2.53 12.55 -10.20
N VAL A 108 1.82 13.67 -10.04
CA VAL A 108 0.49 13.86 -10.65
C VAL A 108 0.62 14.15 -12.15
N LEU A 109 -0.06 13.35 -12.98
CA LEU A 109 -0.10 13.49 -14.43
C LEU A 109 -1.37 14.21 -14.90
N GLN A 110 -2.51 14.02 -14.24
CA GLN A 110 -3.74 14.71 -14.60
C GLN A 110 -4.63 14.83 -13.38
N ASN A 111 -5.06 16.04 -13.03
CA ASN A 111 -6.14 16.22 -12.05
C ASN A 111 -7.49 15.99 -12.75
N LEU A 112 -8.30 15.09 -12.21
CA LEU A 112 -9.72 14.94 -12.56
C LEU A 112 -10.57 15.79 -11.62
N LYS A 113 -10.25 15.77 -10.32
CA LYS A 113 -10.87 16.57 -9.26
C LYS A 113 -9.79 17.13 -8.32
N GLY A 114 -9.99 18.36 -7.85
CA GLY A 114 -9.00 19.12 -7.08
C GLY A 114 -7.95 19.79 -7.98
N ASN A 115 -6.89 20.34 -7.38
CA ASN A 115 -5.91 21.17 -8.08
C ASN A 115 -4.46 20.90 -7.66
N LEU A 116 -4.06 19.63 -7.52
CA LEU A 116 -2.70 19.29 -7.12
C LEU A 116 -1.66 19.75 -8.16
N VAL A 117 -0.47 20.11 -7.70
CA VAL A 117 0.67 20.39 -8.58
C VAL A 117 0.99 19.17 -9.46
N THR A 118 1.09 19.39 -10.77
CA THR A 118 1.40 18.33 -11.74
C THR A 118 2.89 18.28 -12.09
N ASP A 119 3.35 17.14 -12.61
CA ASP A 119 4.74 16.89 -13.03
C ASP A 119 5.77 17.16 -11.91
N THR A 120 5.31 17.15 -10.65
CA THR A 120 6.10 17.28 -9.43
C THR A 120 5.75 16.12 -8.51
N SER A 121 6.78 15.47 -7.95
CA SER A 121 6.59 14.36 -7.02
C SER A 121 6.16 14.89 -5.65
N ILE A 122 5.03 14.40 -5.15
CA ILE A 122 4.43 14.78 -3.86
C ILE A 122 4.25 13.52 -2.98
N PRO A 123 4.32 13.66 -1.65
CA PRO A 123 4.13 12.53 -0.74
C PRO A 123 2.66 12.12 -0.67
N ILE A 124 2.42 10.80 -0.75
CA ILE A 124 1.12 10.16 -0.57
C ILE A 124 1.28 9.04 0.46
N GLN A 125 0.29 8.86 1.33
CA GLN A 125 0.25 7.79 2.30
C GLN A 125 -0.90 6.82 1.99
N LYS A 126 -0.73 5.53 2.24
CA LYS A 126 -1.77 4.50 2.14
C LYS A 126 -2.02 3.89 3.50
N ALA A 127 -3.28 3.80 3.92
CA ALA A 127 -3.66 2.92 5.02
C ALA A 127 -3.49 1.46 4.58
N GLY A 128 -2.60 0.74 5.28
CA GLY A 128 -2.15 -0.59 4.92
C GLY A 128 -0.66 -0.64 4.60
N GLY A 129 -0.11 -1.84 4.61
CA GLY A 129 1.32 -2.07 4.43
C GLY A 129 1.81 -3.36 5.07
N ILE A 130 3.12 -3.59 5.04
CA ILE A 130 3.70 -4.73 5.74
C ILE A 130 3.56 -4.53 7.25
N ASN A 131 3.10 -5.56 7.96
CA ASN A 131 3.06 -5.54 9.42
C ASN A 131 4.46 -5.45 10.05
N GLU A 132 4.55 -5.04 11.32
CA GLU A 132 5.83 -4.72 11.97
C GLU A 132 6.81 -5.90 12.08
N ASP A 133 6.30 -7.14 12.06
CA ASP A 133 7.14 -8.35 12.08
C ASP A 133 7.54 -8.86 10.69
N GLY A 134 7.05 -8.23 9.62
CA GLY A 134 7.39 -8.55 8.23
C GLY A 134 6.79 -9.84 7.70
N SER A 135 5.81 -10.43 8.39
CA SER A 135 5.21 -11.73 8.03
C SER A 135 3.96 -11.63 7.16
N SER A 136 3.32 -10.45 7.11
CA SER A 136 2.06 -10.25 6.38
C SER A 136 1.91 -8.82 5.89
N VAL A 137 1.02 -8.64 4.92
CA VAL A 137 0.50 -7.33 4.51
C VAL A 137 -0.87 -7.15 5.14
N VAL A 138 -1.13 -5.99 5.73
CA VAL A 138 -2.43 -5.62 6.30
C VAL A 138 -3.10 -4.62 5.37
N LEU A 139 -4.32 -4.90 4.95
CA LEU A 139 -5.14 -4.08 4.04
C LEU A 139 -6.61 -4.16 4.46
N TYR A 140 -7.43 -3.21 4.04
CA TYR A 140 -8.88 -3.40 4.12
C TYR A 140 -9.33 -4.56 3.21
N GLU A 141 -10.52 -5.09 3.47
CA GLU A 141 -11.17 -6.03 2.54
C GLU A 141 -11.20 -5.44 1.12
N ASP A 142 -10.88 -6.25 0.12
CA ASP A 142 -10.82 -5.90 -1.31
C ASP A 142 -9.96 -4.67 -1.68
N ASP A 143 -9.05 -4.28 -0.78
CA ASP A 143 -8.10 -3.18 -0.96
C ASP A 143 -6.74 -3.69 -1.50
N THR A 144 -5.95 -2.80 -2.10
CA THR A 144 -4.63 -3.10 -2.67
C THR A 144 -3.62 -1.99 -2.37
N LEU A 145 -2.34 -2.32 -2.20
CA LEU A 145 -1.30 -1.28 -2.06
C LEU A 145 -1.13 -0.50 -3.37
N PRO A 146 -0.86 0.82 -3.31
CA PRO A 146 -0.54 1.62 -4.48
C PRO A 146 0.63 1.03 -5.27
N GLU A 147 0.47 1.06 -6.58
CA GLU A 147 1.49 0.78 -7.58
C GLU A 147 1.63 2.03 -8.46
N GLU A 148 2.71 2.14 -9.22
CA GLU A 148 2.96 3.31 -10.08
C GLU A 148 1.76 3.69 -10.95
N GLY A 149 1.02 4.76 -10.59
CA GLY A 149 -0.19 5.13 -11.33
C GLY A 149 -1.30 5.95 -10.64
N LYS A 150 -1.31 6.17 -9.31
CA LYS A 150 -2.58 6.39 -8.55
C LYS A 150 -2.47 7.31 -7.29
N SER A 151 -3.60 7.68 -6.67
CA SER A 151 -3.84 9.09 -6.26
C SER A 151 -5.03 9.46 -5.30
N TYR A 152 -4.85 9.87 -4.01
CA TYR A 152 -5.96 10.14 -3.02
C TYR A 152 -5.60 11.13 -1.85
N ALA A 153 -6.56 11.62 -1.01
CA ALA A 153 -6.37 12.72 -0.01
C ALA A 153 -6.99 12.61 1.44
N GLN A 154 -6.47 13.36 2.45
CA GLN A 154 -6.93 13.52 3.87
C GLN A 154 -7.35 14.95 4.30
N ASP A 155 -7.87 15.04 5.54
CA ASP A 155 -8.29 16.20 6.31
C ASP A 155 -7.16 17.09 6.88
N ASP A 156 -5.97 16.56 7.09
CA ASP A 156 -4.80 17.30 7.59
C ASP A 156 -3.94 17.92 6.47
N GLY A 157 -4.40 17.84 5.23
CA GLY A 157 -3.71 18.29 4.02
C GLY A 157 -2.75 17.26 3.43
N SER A 158 -2.48 16.15 4.13
CA SER A 158 -1.73 15.02 3.59
C SER A 158 -2.57 14.19 2.62
N LEU A 159 -1.92 13.49 1.70
CA LEU A 159 -2.62 12.73 0.67
C LEU A 159 -2.83 11.26 1.08
N LEU A 160 -3.96 10.87 1.70
CA LEU A 160 -4.22 9.45 2.07
C LEU A 160 -5.09 8.70 1.10
N VAL A 161 -4.66 7.47 0.88
CA VAL A 161 -5.38 6.42 0.22
C VAL A 161 -5.90 5.41 1.26
N SER A 162 -7.19 5.09 1.31
CA SER A 162 -7.74 4.15 2.29
C SER A 162 -9.03 3.48 1.84
N GLY A 163 -9.10 2.15 1.93
CA GLY A 163 -10.29 1.35 1.67
C GLY A 163 -10.32 0.68 0.29
N PRO A 164 -11.25 -0.26 0.06
CA PRO A 164 -11.47 -0.88 -1.23
C PRO A 164 -11.77 0.16 -2.31
N ASN A 165 -11.30 -0.11 -3.52
CA ASN A 165 -11.41 0.78 -4.70
C ASN A 165 -10.88 2.21 -4.46
N SER A 166 -10.21 2.45 -3.33
CA SER A 166 -9.44 3.66 -3.11
C SER A 166 -8.14 3.65 -3.89
N ASN A 167 -7.81 2.62 -4.69
CA ASN A 167 -6.78 2.72 -5.74
C ASN A 167 -6.88 1.64 -6.82
N GLU A 168 -6.93 2.02 -8.10
CA GLU A 168 -7.07 1.10 -9.25
C GLU A 168 -5.90 1.14 -10.24
N TYR A 169 -5.42 -0.03 -10.68
CA TYR A 169 -4.22 -0.16 -11.53
C TYR A 169 -4.59 0.09 -12.99
N VAL A 170 -3.92 1.07 -13.57
CA VAL A 170 -4.10 1.47 -14.96
C VAL A 170 -2.90 1.00 -15.75
N GLU A 171 -2.97 -0.21 -16.29
CA GLU A 171 -1.91 -0.74 -17.15
C GLU A 171 -1.83 0.06 -18.45
N GLY A 172 -0.62 0.41 -18.90
CA GLY A 172 -0.41 0.95 -20.25
C GLY A 172 -0.16 2.45 -20.34
N ILE A 173 0.00 3.15 -19.21
CA ILE A 173 0.57 4.50 -19.16
C ILE A 173 2.10 4.39 -19.16
N LYS A 174 2.75 5.02 -20.15
CA LYS A 174 4.23 4.99 -20.23
C LYS A 174 4.87 5.96 -19.26
N GLN A 175 6.06 5.60 -18.77
CA GLN A 175 6.90 6.42 -17.88
C GLN A 175 7.18 7.83 -18.40
N ASP A 176 7.26 8.02 -19.73
CA ASP A 176 7.54 9.31 -20.34
C ASP A 176 6.30 10.21 -20.53
N VAL A 177 5.12 9.77 -20.09
CA VAL A 177 3.91 10.59 -20.05
C VAL A 177 4.09 11.71 -19.02
N THR A 178 3.65 12.91 -19.40
CA THR A 178 3.68 14.14 -18.59
C THR A 178 2.29 14.75 -18.57
N SER A 179 2.02 15.69 -17.67
CA SER A 179 0.73 16.34 -17.62
C SER A 179 0.38 17.11 -18.89
N GLU A 180 1.38 17.76 -19.51
CA GLU A 180 1.22 18.40 -20.83
C GLU A 180 0.76 17.40 -21.92
N LYS A 181 1.25 16.15 -21.89
CA LYS A 181 0.85 15.11 -22.86
C LYS A 181 -0.58 14.63 -22.60
N MET A 182 -0.96 14.46 -21.33
CA MET A 182 -2.33 14.10 -20.94
C MET A 182 -3.30 15.19 -21.39
N GLU A 183 -3.07 16.44 -21.02
CA GLU A 183 -3.93 17.60 -21.34
C GLU A 183 -4.14 17.77 -22.85
N LYS A 184 -3.10 17.56 -23.65
CA LYS A 184 -3.16 17.71 -25.12
C LYS A 184 -3.75 16.50 -25.84
N GLY A 185 -4.17 15.46 -25.13
CA GLY A 185 -4.63 14.19 -25.73
C GLY A 185 -3.54 13.49 -26.54
N LYS A 186 -2.26 13.69 -26.16
CA LYS A 186 -1.07 13.12 -26.83
C LYS A 186 -0.41 12.02 -26.02
N ALA A 187 -0.93 11.72 -24.83
CA ALA A 187 -0.47 10.60 -24.02
C ALA A 187 -0.66 9.30 -24.79
N SER A 188 0.35 8.44 -24.76
CA SER A 188 0.30 7.12 -25.36
C SER A 188 -0.34 6.15 -24.37
N LEU A 189 -1.67 6.12 -24.33
CA LEU A 189 -2.46 5.18 -23.54
C LEU A 189 -2.81 3.94 -24.39
N ASN A 190 -2.91 2.76 -23.78
CA ASN A 190 -3.56 1.61 -24.41
C ASN A 190 -5.10 1.73 -24.27
N GLU A 191 -5.82 0.73 -24.79
CA GLU A 191 -7.29 0.69 -24.73
C GLU A 191 -7.80 0.67 -23.29
N GLU A 192 -7.27 -0.22 -22.45
CA GLU A 192 -7.62 -0.35 -21.03
C GLU A 192 -7.41 0.95 -20.23
N ALA A 193 -6.24 1.58 -20.37
CA ALA A 193 -5.97 2.86 -19.72
C ALA A 193 -6.92 3.96 -20.19
N THR A 194 -7.30 3.95 -21.46
CA THR A 194 -8.26 4.91 -22.00
C THR A 194 -9.65 4.70 -21.41
N GLU A 195 -10.07 3.44 -21.26
CA GLU A 195 -11.35 3.06 -20.66
C GLU A 195 -11.43 3.50 -19.18
N VAL A 196 -10.42 3.17 -18.37
CA VAL A 196 -10.40 3.54 -16.95
C VAL A 196 -10.37 5.06 -16.78
N VAL A 197 -9.52 5.79 -17.53
CA VAL A 197 -9.50 7.26 -17.46
C VAL A 197 -10.87 7.85 -17.82
N SER A 198 -11.51 7.33 -18.87
CA SER A 198 -12.84 7.80 -19.30
C SER A 198 -13.92 7.49 -18.27
N GLU A 199 -13.84 6.35 -17.58
CA GLU A 199 -14.77 5.96 -16.52
C GLU A 199 -14.70 6.95 -15.34
N TYR A 200 -13.50 7.29 -14.87
CA TYR A 200 -13.35 8.23 -13.75
C TYR A 200 -13.62 9.69 -14.15
N GLU A 201 -13.35 10.09 -15.40
CA GLU A 201 -13.83 11.36 -15.95
C GLU A 201 -15.37 11.41 -15.92
N ASN A 202 -16.03 10.34 -16.35
CA ASN A 202 -17.50 10.25 -16.30
C ASN A 202 -18.03 10.21 -14.86
N ALA A 203 -17.36 9.51 -13.95
CA ALA A 203 -17.73 9.42 -12.56
C ALA A 203 -17.66 10.81 -11.89
N TYR A 204 -16.63 11.61 -12.20
CA TYR A 204 -16.53 12.99 -11.72
C TYR A 204 -17.63 13.90 -12.27
N GLU A 205 -17.93 13.81 -13.57
CA GLU A 205 -19.04 14.57 -14.17
C GLU A 205 -20.41 14.24 -13.56
N ASN A 206 -20.55 13.03 -12.99
CA ASN A 206 -21.80 12.48 -12.47
C ASN A 206 -21.68 12.09 -11.00
N GLU A 207 -20.79 12.75 -10.26
CA GLU A 207 -20.47 12.37 -8.89
C GLU A 207 -21.69 12.46 -7.96
N ILE A 208 -21.72 11.61 -6.94
CA ILE A 208 -22.73 11.63 -5.88
C ILE A 208 -22.05 12.20 -4.62
N PRO A 209 -22.16 13.51 -4.36
CA PRO A 209 -21.43 14.14 -3.27
C PRO A 209 -21.96 13.71 -1.91
N THR A 210 -21.05 13.52 -0.96
CA THR A 210 -21.36 13.34 0.45
C THR A 210 -21.35 14.68 1.19
N ASP A 211 -22.18 14.78 2.24
CA ASP A 211 -22.23 15.93 3.14
C ASP A 211 -21.14 15.81 4.21
N ARG A 212 -19.89 16.00 3.78
CA ARG A 212 -18.70 16.05 4.64
C ARG A 212 -17.91 17.32 4.38
N ASP A 213 -17.16 17.73 5.41
CA ASP A 213 -16.19 18.81 5.25
C ASP A 213 -15.10 18.39 4.26
N ARG A 214 -14.76 19.32 3.36
CA ARG A 214 -13.75 19.15 2.32
C ARG A 214 -12.46 19.81 2.75
N SER A 215 -11.35 19.22 2.31
CA SER A 215 -10.02 19.64 2.73
C SER A 215 -9.19 20.03 1.53
N GLU A 216 -8.32 21.02 1.73
CA GLU A 216 -7.38 21.50 0.73
C GLU A 216 -5.98 20.99 1.08
N SER A 217 -5.26 20.50 0.08
CA SER A 217 -3.89 20.02 0.23
C SER A 217 -2.90 21.18 0.15
N GLU A 218 -1.82 21.10 0.94
CA GLU A 218 -0.68 22.02 0.79
C GLU A 218 0.06 21.86 -0.54
N PHE A 219 -0.23 20.78 -1.28
CA PHE A 219 0.31 20.49 -2.60
C PHE A 219 -0.56 21.01 -3.75
N ASP A 220 -1.62 21.77 -3.46
CA ASP A 220 -2.38 22.45 -4.50
C ASP A 220 -1.50 23.47 -5.24
N ALA A 221 -1.65 23.51 -6.55
CA ALA A 221 -0.98 24.49 -7.38
C ALA A 221 -1.43 25.90 -6.99
N GLU A 222 -0.48 26.80 -6.76
CA GLU A 222 -0.76 28.22 -6.54
C GLU A 222 -1.56 28.78 -7.75
N GLN A 223 -2.72 29.40 -7.49
CA GLN A 223 -3.56 30.03 -8.51
C GLN A 223 -3.03 31.39 -8.96
#